data_AF-A0A352UIX4-F1
#
_entry.id   AF-A0A352UIX4-F1
#
_cell.length_a   1.000
_cell.length_b   1.000
_cell.length_c   1.000
_cell.angle_alpha   90.00
_cell.angle_beta   90.00
_cell.angle_gamma   90.00
#
_symmetry.space_group_name_H-M   'P 1'
#
loop_
_entity.id
_entity.type
_entity.pdbx_description
1 polymer ?
#
loop_
_entity_poly.entity_id
_entity_poly.type
_entity_poly.pdbx_seq_one_letter_code
_entity_poly.pdbx_strand_id
1 'polypeptide(L)' 'TGIGIEGPPRPHYYFDRPLSQTLNTFFDAGFVLDGIAEPVADQEDATSNPFSWANYTEIPSHLTARLRLVNV' A
#
# COMPACT_ATOMS: atom_id res chain seq x y z
N THR A 1 2.06 2.52 15.79
CA THR A 1 2.53 1.11 15.81
C THR A 1 1.60 0.29 14.97
N GLY A 2 2.09 -0.72 14.23
CA GLY A 2 1.19 -1.69 13.61
C GLY A 2 0.58 -2.59 14.65
N ILE A 3 -0.59 -2.18 15.15
CA ILE A 3 -1.32 -2.84 16.24
C ILE A 3 -1.87 -4.23 15.79
N GLY A 4 -1.83 -4.54 14.49
CA GLY A 4 -2.32 -5.80 13.93
C GLY A 4 -1.26 -6.86 13.58
N ILE A 5 0.02 -6.63 13.89
CA ILE A 5 1.06 -7.65 13.69
C ILE A 5 1.34 -8.30 15.05
N GLU A 6 1.11 -9.61 15.14
CA GLU A 6 1.40 -10.38 16.35
C GLU A 6 2.90 -10.68 16.44
N GLY A 7 3.49 -10.44 17.62
CA GLY A 7 4.90 -10.79 17.91
C GLY A 7 6.03 -9.95 17.28
N PRO A 8 5.88 -8.66 16.88
CA PRO A 8 6.99 -7.93 16.30
C PRO A 8 8.06 -7.69 17.38
N PRO A 9 9.35 -7.95 17.08
CA PRO A 9 10.44 -7.80 18.05
C PRO A 9 10.70 -6.32 18.41
N ARG A 10 10.22 -5.37 17.60
CA ARG A 10 10.33 -3.92 17.80
C ARG A 10 9.09 -3.20 17.27
N PRO A 11 8.76 -2.01 17.80
CA PRO A 11 7.67 -1.19 17.28
C PRO A 11 7.87 -0.82 15.80
N HIS A 12 6.86 -1.08 14.95
CA HIS A 12 6.83 -0.59 13.58
C HIS A 12 6.08 0.74 13.53
N TYR A 13 6.73 1.80 13.05
CA TYR A 13 6.10 3.10 12.87
C TYR A 13 5.58 3.23 11.45
N TYR A 14 4.31 3.61 11.33
CA TYR A 14 3.73 4.00 10.05
C TYR A 14 3.78 5.52 9.92
N PHE A 15 4.18 5.98 8.74
CA PHE A 15 4.20 7.39 8.40
C PHE A 15 3.16 7.61 7.33
N ASP A 16 2.01 8.12 7.76
CA ASP A 16 0.96 8.48 6.81
C ASP A 16 1.46 9.60 5.88
N ARG A 17 1.17 9.43 4.60
CA ARG A 17 1.55 10.34 3.52
C ARG A 17 0.43 10.35 2.48
N PRO A 18 -0.09 11.53 2.10
CA PRO A 18 -1.03 11.62 0.99
C PRO A 18 -0.41 11.03 -0.28
N LEU A 19 -1.24 10.35 -1.08
CA LEU A 19 -0.80 9.76 -2.34
C LEU A 19 -0.12 10.78 -3.25
N SER A 20 -0.69 11.99 -3.32
CA SER A 20 -0.14 13.11 -4.09
C SER A 20 1.28 13.49 -3.64
N GLN A 21 1.54 13.55 -2.34
CA GLN A 21 2.87 13.86 -1.82
C GLN A 21 3.88 12.78 -2.23
N THR A 22 3.50 11.51 -2.07
CA THR A 22 4.36 10.37 -2.42
C THR A 22 4.66 10.36 -3.92
N LEU A 23 3.65 10.43 -4.78
CA LEU A 23 3.83 10.36 -6.23
C LEU A 23 4.52 11.59 -6.81
N ASN A 24 4.16 12.80 -6.35
CA ASN A 24 4.81 14.03 -6.84
C ASN A 24 6.31 14.03 -6.54
N THR A 25 6.75 13.44 -5.42
CA THR A 25 8.18 13.30 -5.11
C THR A 25 8.93 12.54 -6.21
N PHE A 26 8.31 11.52 -6.82
CA PHE A 26 8.91 10.78 -7.93
C PHE A 26 8.80 11.54 -9.26
N PHE A 27 7.68 12.22 -9.49
CA PHE A 27 7.48 13.02 -10.69
C PHE A 27 8.47 14.18 -10.79
N ASP A 28 8.69 14.88 -9.68
CA ASP A 28 9.69 15.96 -9.57
C ASP A 28 11.12 15.44 -9.82
N ALA A 29 11.36 14.15 -9.55
CA ALA A 29 12.62 13.48 -9.81
C ALA A 29 12.74 12.90 -11.24
N GLY A 30 11.79 13.17 -12.13
CA GLY A 30 11.82 12.74 -13.54
C GLY A 30 11.31 11.33 -13.79
N PHE A 31 10.66 10.69 -12.80
CA PHE A 31 9.97 9.43 -13.02
C PHE A 31 8.59 9.66 -13.60
N VAL A 32 8.13 8.70 -14.41
CA VAL A 32 6.75 8.62 -14.87
C VAL A 32 6.07 7.39 -14.28
N LEU A 33 4.80 7.53 -13.89
CA LEU A 33 3.95 6.43 -13.48
C LEU A 33 3.39 5.74 -14.72
N ASP A 34 3.73 4.47 -14.93
CA ASP A 34 3.26 3.70 -16.08
C ASP A 34 2.44 2.45 -15.69
N GLY A 35 2.12 2.31 -14.41
CA GLY A 35 1.23 1.29 -13.88
C GLY A 35 0.86 1.56 -12.42
N ILE A 36 -0.40 1.29 -12.07
CA ILE A 36 -0.94 1.43 -10.72
C ILE A 36 -1.94 0.31 -10.45
N ALA A 37 -1.93 -0.23 -9.24
CA ALA A 37 -2.88 -1.23 -8.80
C ALA A 37 -3.18 -1.06 -7.30
N GLU A 38 -4.45 -1.21 -6.94
CA GLU A 38 -4.96 -1.22 -5.57
C GLU A 38 -5.58 -2.59 -5.32
N PRO A 39 -4.77 -3.63 -5.01
CA PRO A 39 -5.27 -4.99 -4.90
C PRO A 39 -6.14 -5.13 -3.66
N VAL A 40 -7.21 -5.91 -3.80
CA VAL A 40 -8.05 -6.37 -2.70
C VAL A 40 -8.02 -7.89 -2.68
N ALA A 41 -8.29 -8.49 -1.52
CA ALA A 41 -8.42 -9.94 -1.42
C ALA A 41 -9.68 -10.42 -2.15
N ASP A 42 -9.65 -11.67 -2.62
CA ASP A 42 -10.84 -12.30 -3.19
C ASP A 42 -11.80 -12.70 -2.06
N GLN A 43 -13.10 -12.74 -2.35
CA GLN A 43 -14.10 -13.14 -1.34
C GLN A 43 -13.88 -14.56 -0.82
N GLU A 44 -13.25 -15.42 -1.61
CA GLU A 44 -12.90 -16.79 -1.24
C GLU A 44 -11.79 -16.85 -0.17
N ASP A 45 -11.02 -15.77 0.00
CA ASP A 45 -9.94 -15.65 1.00
C ASP A 45 -10.45 -15.18 2.36
N ALA A 46 -11.75 -14.89 2.50
CA ALA A 46 -12.33 -14.39 3.75
C ALA A 46 -12.09 -15.35 4.92
N THR A 47 -11.73 -14.79 6.08
CA THR A 47 -11.31 -15.55 7.26
C THR A 47 -12.24 -15.28 8.44
N SER A 48 -12.28 -16.22 9.40
CA SER A 48 -13.03 -16.03 10.65
C SER A 48 -12.42 -14.98 11.58
N ASN A 49 -11.17 -14.56 11.35
CA ASN A 49 -10.54 -13.49 12.12
C ASN A 49 -11.08 -12.13 11.65
N PRO A 50 -11.86 -11.40 12.47
CA PRO A 50 -12.50 -10.16 12.05
C PRO A 50 -11.50 -9.05 11.67
N PHE A 51 -10.24 -9.12 12.11
CA PHE A 51 -9.22 -8.11 11.81
C PHE A 51 -8.34 -8.45 10.60
N SER A 52 -8.63 -9.53 9.88
CA SER A 52 -7.90 -9.88 8.67
C SER A 52 -8.24 -8.92 7.53
N TRP A 53 -7.22 -8.42 6.83
CA TRP A 53 -7.40 -7.64 5.59
C TRP A 53 -8.16 -8.41 4.50
N ALA A 54 -8.16 -9.75 4.55
CA ALA A 54 -8.92 -10.58 3.63
C ALA A 54 -10.44 -10.39 3.72
N ASN A 55 -10.93 -9.79 4.81
CA ASN A 55 -12.35 -9.55 5.04
C ASN A 55 -12.84 -8.21 4.49
N TYR A 56 -11.95 -7.35 3.98
CA TYR A 56 -12.28 -5.98 3.56
C TYR A 56 -11.97 -5.79 2.08
N THR A 57 -12.96 -6.05 1.21
CA THR A 57 -12.80 -5.95 -0.25
C THR A 57 -13.06 -4.54 -0.80
N GLU A 58 -13.60 -3.63 0.02
CA GLU A 58 -13.96 -2.26 -0.37
C GLU A 58 -12.81 -1.27 -0.14
N ILE A 59 -11.82 -1.64 0.67
CA ILE A 59 -10.69 -0.79 1.05
C ILE A 59 -9.41 -1.55 0.74
N PRO A 60 -8.57 -1.06 -0.19
CA PRO A 60 -7.30 -1.71 -0.50
C PRO A 60 -6.35 -1.60 0.69
N SER A 61 -5.72 -2.72 1.06
CA SER A 61 -4.74 -2.73 2.16
C SER A 61 -3.39 -2.14 1.74
N HIS A 62 -3.12 -2.04 0.44
CA HIS A 62 -1.86 -1.51 -0.11
C HIS A 62 -2.02 -1.00 -1.54
N LEU A 63 -1.13 -0.09 -1.92
CA LEU A 63 -1.00 0.44 -3.27
C LEU A 63 0.29 -0.09 -3.91
N THR A 64 0.21 -0.58 -5.14
CA THR A 64 1.37 -0.91 -5.98
C THR A 64 1.46 0.08 -7.13
N ALA A 65 2.64 0.67 -7.34
CA ALA A 65 2.90 1.61 -8.42
C ALA A 65 4.20 1.23 -9.15
N ARG A 66 4.20 1.35 -10.49
CA ARG A 66 5.39 1.18 -11.32
C ARG A 66 5.83 2.54 -11.85
N LEU A 67 7.02 2.93 -11.44
CA LEU A 67 7.66 4.19 -11.81
C LEU A 67 8.87 3.90 -12.69
N ARG A 68 9.00 4.63 -13.80
CA ARG A 68 10.15 4.53 -14.71
C ARG A 68 10.84 5.87 -14.81
N LEU A 69 12.16 5.88 -14.60
CA LEU A 69 12.96 7.06 -14.88
C LEU A 69 13.00 7.29 -16.38
N VAL A 70 12.63 8.48 -16.83
CA VAL A 70 12.78 8.88 -18.22
C VAL A 70 13.97 9.82 -18.28
N ASN A 71 15.07 9.38 -18.89
CA ASN A 71 16.15 10.29 -19.26
C ASN A 71 15.59 11.23 -20.34
N VAL A 72 15.31 12.47 -19.94
CA VAL A 72 15.03 13.58 -20.86
C VAL A 72 16.35 14.21 -21.29
#